data_AF-Q4JGV1-F1
#
_entry.id   AF-Q4JGV1-F1
#
_cell.length_a   1.000
_cell.length_b   1.000
_cell.length_c   1.000
_cell.angle_alpha   90.00
_cell.angle_beta   90.00
_cell.angle_gamma   90.00
#
_symmetry.space_group_name_H-M   'P 1'
#
loop_
_entity.id
_entity.type
_entity.pdbx_description
1 polymer ?
#
loop_
_entity_poly.entity_id
_entity_poly.type
_entity_poly.pdbx_seq_one_letter_code
_entity_poly.pdbx_strand_id
1 'polypeptide(L)' 'KNLSLRFQKYEMKHKVPFHLTLYSSQYKGVVNQIIDNISIGLDINELLVIEYFSRRA' A
#
# COMPACT_ATOMS: atom_id res chain seq x y z
N LYS A 1 3.68 -6.48 26.84
CA LYS A 1 2.85 -6.98 25.71
C LYS A 1 2.03 -5.80 25.21
N ASN A 2 2.11 -5.27 23.99
CA ASN A 2 2.77 -5.64 22.75
C ASN A 2 3.14 -4.32 22.06
N LEU A 3 4.41 -3.93 22.13
CA LEU A 3 4.94 -2.77 21.40
C LEU A 3 5.83 -3.26 20.24
N SER A 4 5.44 -4.38 19.61
CA SER A 4 6.26 -5.09 18.61
C SER A 4 5.67 -5.13 17.20
N LEU A 5 4.49 -4.56 16.95
CA LEU A 5 3.83 -4.68 15.65
C LEU A 5 4.03 -3.48 14.72
N ARG A 6 4.86 -2.50 15.11
CA ARG A 6 4.82 -1.19 14.48
C ARG A 6 5.56 -1.08 13.14
N PHE A 7 6.61 -1.85 12.85
CA PHE A 7 7.38 -1.61 11.60
C PHE A 7 8.05 -2.84 10.96
N GLN A 8 7.81 -4.07 11.43
CA GLN A 8 8.51 -5.25 10.92
C GLN A 8 8.05 -5.70 9.51
N LYS A 9 7.15 -4.98 8.84
CA LYS A 9 6.62 -5.35 7.52
C LYS A 9 7.07 -4.44 6.37
N TYR A 10 8.18 -3.71 6.54
CA TYR A 10 9.01 -3.27 5.40
C TYR A 10 9.98 -4.37 4.94
N GLU A 11 9.59 -5.65 5.10
CA GLU A 11 10.15 -6.81 4.38
C GLU A 11 9.61 -6.85 2.93
N MET A 12 9.54 -5.69 2.24
CA MET A 12 9.41 -5.65 0.77
C MET A 12 10.79 -5.80 0.11
N LYS A 13 11.70 -6.58 0.69
CA LYS A 13 13.01 -6.76 0.06
C LYS A 13 12.99 -7.76 -1.10
N HIS A 14 12.02 -8.70 -1.15
CA HIS A 14 12.02 -9.74 -2.19
C HIS A 14 10.64 -10.28 -2.65
N LYS A 15 9.50 -9.74 -2.20
CA LYS A 15 8.18 -10.30 -2.53
C LYS A 15 7.35 -9.34 -3.37
N VAL A 16 6.85 -9.82 -4.51
CA VAL A 16 5.92 -9.07 -5.36
C VAL A 16 4.65 -8.75 -4.56
N PRO A 17 4.19 -7.48 -4.49
CA PRO A 17 2.94 -7.12 -3.84
C PRO A 17 1.76 -7.92 -4.39
N PHE A 18 0.79 -8.28 -3.54
CA PHE A 18 -0.31 -9.19 -3.91
C PHE A 18 -1.18 -8.67 -5.07
N HIS A 19 -1.28 -7.34 -5.23
CA HIS A 19 -2.05 -6.68 -6.29
C HIS A 19 -1.27 -6.61 -7.63
N LEU A 20 -0.06 -7.15 -7.67
CA LEU A 20 0.80 -7.20 -8.84
C LEU A 20 1.13 -8.65 -9.21
N THR A 21 1.12 -8.92 -10.50
CA THR A 21 1.68 -10.15 -11.08
C THR A 21 2.85 -9.76 -11.99
N LEU A 22 4.02 -10.37 -11.77
CA LEU A 22 5.19 -10.21 -12.64
C LEU A 22 5.43 -11.48 -13.45
N TYR A 23 5.44 -11.35 -14.78
CA TYR A 23 5.84 -12.38 -15.72
C TYR A 23 7.28 -12.10 -16.17
N SER A 24 8.27 -12.62 -15.43
CA SER A 24 9.69 -12.34 -15.67
C SER A 24 10.16 -12.73 -17.07
N SER A 25 9.69 -13.86 -17.59
CA SER A 25 10.03 -14.36 -18.94
C SER A 25 9.57 -13.44 -20.07
N GLN A 26 8.56 -12.62 -19.82
CA GLN A 26 8.00 -11.68 -20.79
C GLN A 26 8.35 -10.22 -20.47
N TYR A 27 9.13 -9.98 -19.41
CA TYR A 27 9.40 -8.64 -18.86
C TYR A 27 8.12 -7.81 -18.67
N LYS A 28 7.03 -8.46 -18.24
CA LYS A 28 5.68 -7.87 -18.15
C LYS A 28 5.20 -7.83 -16.70
N GLY A 29 4.65 -6.69 -16.27
CA GLY A 29 3.90 -6.54 -15.02
C GLY A 29 2.41 -6.31 -15.29
N VAL A 30 1.54 -6.84 -14.43
CA VAL A 30 0.09 -6.64 -14.47
C VAL A 30 -0.42 -6.21 -13.11
N VAL A 31 -1.25 -5.17 -13.08
CA VAL A 31 -2.05 -4.80 -11.92
C VAL A 31 -3.33 -5.62 -11.96
N ASN A 32 -3.53 -6.48 -10.96
CA ASN A 32 -4.64 -7.43 -10.94
C ASN A 32 -5.74 -7.03 -9.92
N GLN A 33 -5.50 -6.00 -9.11
CA GLN A 33 -6.44 -5.53 -8.09
C GLN A 33 -6.20 -4.05 -7.75
N ILE A 34 -7.28 -3.32 -7.45
CA ILE A 34 -7.20 -1.99 -6.83
C ILE A 34 -6.91 -2.18 -5.33
N ILE A 35 -5.93 -1.45 -4.82
CA ILE A 35 -5.53 -1.52 -3.40
C ILE A 35 -6.50 -0.76 -2.51
N ASP A 36 -6.72 -1.30 -1.30
CA ASP A 36 -7.34 -0.58 -0.19
C ASP A 36 -6.28 -0.14 0.83
N ASN A 37 -6.63 0.81 1.69
CA ASN A 37 -5.72 1.37 2.71
C ASN A 37 -5.20 0.30 3.69
N ILE A 38 -6.02 -0.72 4.01
CA ILE A 38 -5.67 -1.84 4.90
C ILE A 38 -4.54 -2.66 4.29
N SER A 39 -4.64 -2.97 2.99
CA SER A 39 -3.78 -3.89 2.28
C SER A 39 -2.35 -3.37 2.11
N ILE A 40 -2.19 -2.04 2.09
CA ILE A 40 -0.88 -1.37 2.04
C ILE A 40 -0.41 -0.84 3.39
N GLY A 41 -1.20 -1.04 4.46
CA GLY A 41 -0.86 -0.59 5.81
C GLY A 41 -0.72 0.92 5.92
N LEU A 42 -1.51 1.67 5.14
CA LEU A 42 -1.46 3.12 5.14
C LEU A 42 -2.25 3.65 6.34
N ASP A 43 -1.54 4.10 7.37
CA ASP A 43 -2.13 4.71 8.57
C ASP A 43 -2.37 6.22 8.32
N ILE A 44 -3.39 6.52 7.52
CA ILE A 44 -3.80 7.88 7.17
C ILE A 44 -5.30 8.06 7.42
N ASN A 45 -5.67 9.23 7.95
CA ASN A 45 -7.06 9.65 7.98
C ASN A 45 -7.42 10.35 6.66
N GLU A 46 -8.07 9.61 5.77
CA GLU A 46 -8.49 10.10 4.44
C GLU A 46 -9.40 11.34 4.53
N LEU A 47 -10.26 11.42 5.53
CA LEU A 47 -11.20 12.53 5.70
C LEU A 47 -10.48 13.85 5.96
N LEU A 48 -9.41 13.84 6.76
CA LEU A 48 -8.62 15.04 7.06
C LEU A 48 -7.93 15.59 5.80
N VAL A 49 -7.44 14.71 4.92
CA VAL A 49 -6.81 15.11 3.67
C VAL A 49 -7.83 15.78 2.75
N ILE A 50 -9.00 15.16 2.59
CA ILE A 50 -10.08 15.70 1.77
C ILE A 50 -10.48 17.08 2.29
N GLU A 51 -10.75 17.20 3.58
CA GLU A 51 -11.19 18.45 4.20
C GLU A 51 -10.17 19.58 3.97
N TYR A 52 -8.87 19.31 4.19
CA TYR A 52 -7.83 20.30 3.99
C TYR A 52 -7.80 20.83 2.56
N PHE A 53 -7.87 19.96 1.55
CA PHE A 53 -7.83 20.38 0.16
C PHE A 53 -9.14 21.03 -0.31
N SER A 54 -10.30 20.61 0.21
CA SER A 54 -11.58 21.26 -0.08
C SER A 54 -11.63 22.70 0.43
N ARG A 55 -11.00 23.00 1.58
CA ARG A 55 -10.95 24.37 2.13
C ARG A 55 -9.89 25.26 1.47
N ARG A 56 -8.94 24.66 0.75
CA ARG A 56 -7.82 25.36 0.09
C ARG A 56 -8.10 25.70 -1.38
N ALA A 57 -9.15 25.11 -1.95
CA ALA A 57 -9.61 25.36 -3.32
C ALA A 57 -10.34 26.70 -3.44
#